data_AF-A0A958WVX1-F1
#
_entry.id   AF-A0A958WVX1-F1
#
_cell.length_a   1.000
_cell.length_b   1.000
_cell.length_c   1.000
_cell.angle_alpha   90.00
_cell.angle_beta   90.00
_cell.angle_gamma   90.00
#
_symmetry.space_group_name_H-M   'P 1'
#
loop_
_entity.id
_entity.type
_entity.pdbx_description
1 polymer ?
#
loop_
_entity_poly.entity_id
_entity_poly.type
_entity_poly.pdbx_seq_one_letter_code
_entity_poly.pdbx_strand_id
1 'polypeptide(L)'
;MPHPVKIPFYSITIQLANNGPVTIPLTDMASLHVDKSPEDLAIKFQERFQKNQIDQGKYTRVLDLLKKGSFTQKKLVVPFPPAKDGISYPAFSIHFDCFLQHTEKGYWGVLPALGLEALAADEKELGLRLQEVVRVEFTTKKRMQAVQQILSASWFEGAAISSREIQLDFYSPAELTELKKEKKRLLLPQVAEKLVVKKKVAYGREEELAYMERILKSRFNRNILLVGASGTGKTALVWELVRI
;
A
#
# COMPACT_ATOMS: atom_id res chain seq x y z
N MET A 1 -3.59 18.99 18.89
CA MET A 1 -4.48 19.08 17.73
C MET A 1 -3.71 18.68 16.49
N PRO A 2 -4.31 17.97 15.53
CA PRO A 2 -3.63 17.61 14.29
C PRO A 2 -3.17 18.86 13.53
N HIS A 3 -1.99 18.75 12.91
CA HIS A 3 -1.43 19.75 12.02
C HIS A 3 -1.65 19.32 10.57
N PRO A 4 -2.66 19.87 9.87
CA PRO A 4 -2.95 19.50 8.48
C PRO A 4 -1.87 20.07 7.55
N VAL A 5 -1.29 19.21 6.72
CA VAL A 5 -0.31 19.58 5.70
C VAL A 5 -0.79 19.09 4.35
N LYS A 6 -0.76 19.98 3.36
CA LYS A 6 -1.11 19.66 1.98
C LYS A 6 0.13 19.23 1.21
N ILE A 7 0.04 18.10 0.53
CA ILE A 7 1.13 17.50 -0.24
C ILE A 7 0.63 17.17 -1.65
N PRO A 8 1.41 17.47 -2.71
CA PRO A 8 1.03 17.08 -4.06
C PRO A 8 1.13 15.56 -4.23
N PHE A 9 0.05 14.97 -4.70
CA PHE A 9 -0.08 13.59 -5.14
C PHE A 9 -0.13 13.56 -6.66
N TYR A 10 0.70 12.72 -7.28
CA TYR A 10 0.76 12.59 -8.73
C TYR A 10 0.32 11.20 -9.17
N SER A 11 -0.52 11.15 -10.19
CA SER A 11 -0.99 9.93 -10.83
C SER A 11 -0.92 10.03 -12.35
N ILE A 12 -0.64 8.91 -13.00
CA ILE A 12 -0.65 8.79 -14.46
C ILE A 12 -1.87 7.97 -14.86
N THR A 13 -2.68 8.50 -15.75
CA THR A 13 -3.80 7.79 -16.37
C THR A 13 -3.39 7.37 -17.78
N ILE A 14 -3.51 6.08 -18.06
CA ILE A 14 -3.26 5.46 -19.36
C ILE A 14 -4.63 5.08 -19.95
N GLN A 15 -4.92 5.61 -21.14
CA GLN A 15 -6.12 5.23 -21.89
C GLN A 15 -5.82 4.00 -22.74
N LEU A 16 -6.50 2.89 -22.46
CA LEU A 16 -6.38 1.66 -23.25
C LEU A 16 -7.44 1.69 -24.37
N ALA A 17 -7.09 1.33 -25.61
CA ALA A 17 -8.03 1.51 -26.73
C ALA A 17 -9.31 0.66 -26.64
N ASN A 18 -9.29 -0.46 -25.90
CA ASN A 18 -10.42 -1.40 -25.79
C ASN A 18 -10.89 -1.66 -24.34
N ASN A 19 -10.21 -1.07 -23.35
CA ASN A 19 -10.50 -1.24 -21.92
C ASN A 19 -10.65 0.14 -21.27
N GLY A 20 -11.26 0.20 -20.08
CA GLY A 20 -11.33 1.47 -19.37
C GLY A 20 -9.95 1.96 -18.85
N PRO A 21 -9.88 3.21 -18.39
CA PRO A 21 -8.62 3.87 -18.05
C PRO A 21 -7.92 3.18 -16.88
N VAL A 22 -6.59 3.12 -16.97
CA VAL A 22 -5.74 2.59 -15.91
C VAL A 22 -5.00 3.74 -15.25
N THR A 23 -5.19 3.91 -13.94
CA THR A 23 -4.52 4.96 -13.18
C THR A 23 -3.44 4.36 -12.28
N ILE A 24 -2.24 4.93 -12.34
CA ILE A 24 -1.05 4.48 -11.63
C ILE A 24 -0.53 5.63 -10.76
N PRO A 25 -0.37 5.46 -9.44
CA PRO A 25 0.30 6.45 -8.60
C PRO A 25 1.80 6.48 -8.89
N LEU A 26 2.37 7.68 -9.03
CA LEU A 26 3.82 7.86 -9.25
C LEU A 26 4.69 7.51 -8.04
N THR A 27 4.06 7.25 -6.90
CA THR A 27 4.71 6.87 -5.64
C THR A 27 4.76 5.36 -5.46
N ASP A 28 3.95 4.61 -6.22
CA ASP A 28 3.91 3.15 -6.22
C ASP A 28 3.51 2.65 -7.62
N MET A 29 4.48 2.68 -8.54
CA MET A 29 4.25 2.29 -9.94
C MET A 29 3.92 0.80 -10.11
N ALA A 30 4.11 -0.02 -9.09
CA ALA A 30 3.71 -1.42 -9.07
C ALA A 30 2.20 -1.61 -8.81
N SER A 31 1.52 -0.57 -8.32
CA SER A 31 0.08 -0.59 -8.07
C SER A 31 -0.71 -0.13 -9.30
N LEU A 32 -1.48 -1.04 -9.88
CA LEU A 32 -2.38 -0.78 -11.01
C LEU A 32 -3.82 -0.68 -10.51
N HIS A 33 -4.49 0.42 -10.88
CA HIS A 33 -5.91 0.61 -10.57
C HIS A 33 -6.71 0.82 -11.86
N VAL A 34 -7.56 -0.16 -12.17
CA VAL A 34 -8.44 -0.18 -13.34
C VAL A 34 -9.74 0.56 -13.01
N ASP A 35 -10.23 1.38 -13.93
CA ASP A 35 -11.51 2.10 -13.87
C ASP A 35 -11.69 3.02 -12.66
N LYS A 36 -10.57 3.51 -12.10
CA LYS A 36 -10.60 4.48 -11.01
C LYS A 36 -10.18 5.84 -11.51
N SER A 37 -11.00 6.81 -11.16
CA SER A 37 -10.70 8.22 -11.31
C SER A 37 -9.44 8.57 -10.48
N PRO A 38 -8.57 9.49 -10.96
CA PRO A 38 -7.46 10.03 -10.16
C PRO A 38 -7.90 10.57 -8.80
N GLU A 39 -9.13 11.08 -8.71
CA GLU A 39 -9.80 11.60 -7.52
C GLU A 39 -9.94 10.51 -6.45
N ASP A 40 -10.60 9.41 -6.80
CA ASP A 40 -10.87 8.30 -5.88
C ASP A 40 -9.58 7.64 -5.42
N LEU A 41 -8.58 7.61 -6.30
CA LEU A 41 -7.27 7.07 -6.01
C LEU A 41 -6.51 7.95 -5.01
N ALA A 42 -6.55 9.28 -5.19
CA ALA A 42 -5.94 10.22 -4.25
C ALA A 42 -6.57 10.13 -2.85
N ILE A 43 -7.90 10.04 -2.76
CA ILE A 43 -8.63 9.89 -1.48
C ILE A 43 -8.23 8.59 -0.78
N LYS A 44 -8.29 7.46 -1.50
CA LYS A 44 -7.91 6.15 -0.93
C LYS A 44 -6.43 6.10 -0.53
N PHE A 45 -5.57 6.74 -1.31
CA PHE A 45 -4.17 6.87 -0.98
C PHE A 45 -3.98 7.68 0.31
N GLN A 46 -4.63 8.83 0.43
CA GLN A 46 -4.59 9.68 1.64
C GLN A 46 -5.01 8.89 2.88
N GLU A 47 -6.17 8.22 2.86
CA GLU A 47 -6.66 7.42 3.99
C GLU A 47 -5.68 6.32 4.39
N ARG A 48 -5.18 5.57 3.40
CA ARG A 48 -4.24 4.46 3.63
C ARG A 48 -2.91 4.97 4.18
N PHE A 49 -2.41 6.09 3.65
CA PHE A 49 -1.13 6.68 4.05
C PHE A 49 -1.22 7.29 5.45
N GLN A 50 -2.31 7.99 5.76
CA GLN A 50 -2.62 8.49 7.10
C GLN A 50 -2.59 7.36 8.13
N LYS A 51 -3.39 6.30 7.90
CA LYS A 51 -3.52 5.19 8.84
C LYS A 51 -2.24 4.37 9.02
N ASN A 52 -1.51 4.10 7.94
CA ASN A 52 -0.39 3.17 7.97
C ASN A 52 0.97 3.82 8.19
N GLN A 53 1.12 5.11 7.89
CA GLN A 53 2.40 5.83 8.07
C GLN A 53 2.28 6.91 9.14
N ILE A 54 1.34 7.86 8.98
CA ILE A 54 1.24 9.05 9.83
C ILE A 54 0.78 8.68 11.25
N ASP A 55 -0.32 7.93 11.39
CA ASP A 55 -0.83 7.44 12.68
C ASP A 55 0.14 6.48 13.38
N GLN A 56 1.10 5.91 12.64
CA GLN A 56 2.16 5.07 13.20
C GLN A 56 3.37 5.89 13.68
N GLY A 57 3.45 7.18 13.33
CA GLY A 57 4.57 8.07 13.62
C GLY A 57 5.72 8.01 12.61
N LYS A 58 5.49 7.41 11.42
CA LYS A 58 6.51 7.25 10.36
C LYS A 58 6.50 8.43 9.40
N TYR A 59 6.87 9.62 9.88
CA TYR A 59 6.79 10.85 9.09
C TYR A 59 7.85 10.97 7.99
N THR A 60 8.96 10.24 8.08
CA THR A 60 10.02 10.26 7.04
C THR A 60 9.51 9.85 5.67
N ARG A 61 8.50 8.97 5.60
CA ARG A 61 7.87 8.53 4.34
C ARG A 61 7.15 9.64 3.58
N VAL A 62 6.85 10.75 4.24
CA VAL A 62 6.25 11.92 3.58
C VAL A 62 7.24 12.58 2.64
N LEU A 63 8.54 12.50 2.95
CA LEU A 63 9.58 13.04 2.08
C LEU A 63 9.59 12.35 0.72
N ASP A 64 9.22 11.07 0.65
CA ASP A 64 9.07 10.31 -0.60
C ASP A 64 7.94 10.86 -1.49
N LEU A 65 6.96 11.57 -0.90
CA LEU A 65 5.84 12.21 -1.60
C LEU A 65 6.18 13.62 -2.08
N LEU A 66 7.13 14.29 -1.44
CA LEU A 66 7.53 15.66 -1.77
C LEU A 66 8.40 15.69 -3.02
N LYS A 67 7.80 15.40 -4.17
CA LYS A 67 8.43 15.58 -5.48
C LYS A 67 8.27 17.04 -5.90
N LYS A 68 9.36 17.81 -5.87
CA LYS A 68 9.38 19.21 -6.32
C LYS A 68 9.55 19.27 -7.83
N GLY A 69 8.67 19.99 -8.53
CA GLY A 69 8.81 20.30 -9.94
C GLY A 69 7.62 19.84 -10.80
N SER A 70 7.59 20.34 -12.04
CA SER A 70 6.65 19.91 -13.07
C SER A 70 7.24 18.73 -13.85
N PHE A 71 6.36 17.85 -14.32
CA PHE A 71 6.73 16.80 -15.25
C PHE A 71 6.63 17.33 -16.68
N THR A 72 7.63 17.03 -17.50
CA THR A 72 7.61 17.28 -18.93
C THR A 72 7.28 16.00 -19.65
N GLN A 73 6.19 15.98 -20.42
CA GLN A 73 5.85 14.85 -21.28
C GLN A 73 6.73 14.88 -22.54
N LYS A 74 7.34 13.75 -22.88
CA LYS A 74 8.05 13.54 -24.14
C LYS A 74 7.71 12.17 -24.72
N LYS A 75 8.04 11.99 -25.99
CA LYS A 75 7.96 10.68 -26.65
C LYS A 75 9.35 10.08 -26.72
N LEU A 76 9.51 8.89 -26.13
CA LEU A 76 10.71 8.08 -26.25
C LEU A 76 10.58 7.17 -27.47
N VAL A 77 11.54 7.25 -28.38
CA VAL A 77 11.67 6.31 -29.49
C VAL A 77 12.66 5.23 -29.09
N VAL A 78 12.24 3.97 -29.10
CA VAL A 78 13.08 2.82 -28.78
C VAL A 78 13.28 2.00 -30.05
N PRO A 79 14.47 2.04 -30.66
CA PRO A 79 14.77 1.23 -31.84
C PRO A 79 15.16 -0.19 -31.45
N PHE A 80 14.63 -1.15 -32.18
CA PHE A 80 14.94 -2.58 -32.07
C PHE A 80 15.59 -3.09 -33.35
N PRO A 81 16.82 -3.65 -33.26
CA PRO A 81 17.49 -4.24 -34.42
C PRO A 81 16.72 -5.48 -34.90
N PRO A 82 16.92 -5.93 -36.14
CA PRO A 82 16.27 -7.13 -36.64
C PRO A 82 16.70 -8.36 -35.83
N ALA A 83 15.86 -9.39 -35.83
CA ALA A 83 16.17 -10.66 -35.18
C ALA A 83 17.51 -11.20 -35.70
N LYS A 84 18.33 -11.79 -34.81
CA LYS A 84 19.62 -12.39 -35.19
C LYS A 84 19.45 -13.51 -36.22
N ASP A 85 18.32 -14.20 -36.15
CA ASP A 85 17.97 -15.30 -37.06
C ASP A 85 17.37 -14.80 -38.39
N GLY A 86 17.20 -13.49 -38.57
CA GLY A 86 16.71 -12.85 -39.80
C GLY A 86 15.23 -13.06 -40.12
N ILE A 87 14.53 -13.94 -39.41
CA ILE A 87 13.16 -14.38 -39.76
C ILE A 87 12.11 -13.92 -38.74
N SER A 88 12.42 -13.88 -37.44
CA SER A 88 11.41 -13.70 -36.38
C SER A 88 10.74 -12.32 -36.37
N TYR A 89 11.51 -11.26 -36.63
CA TYR A 89 11.00 -9.89 -36.74
C TYR A 89 12.00 -8.99 -37.49
N PRO A 90 11.50 -8.02 -38.30
CA PRO A 90 12.35 -7.02 -38.96
C PRO A 90 12.84 -5.96 -37.97
N ALA A 91 13.68 -5.03 -38.42
CA ALA A 91 14.00 -3.84 -37.62
C ALA A 91 12.75 -2.96 -37.48
N PHE A 92 12.46 -2.49 -36.26
CA PHE A 92 11.33 -1.59 -36.00
C PHE A 92 11.64 -0.63 -34.84
N SER A 93 10.80 0.38 -34.65
CA SER A 93 10.88 1.30 -33.51
C SER A 93 9.52 1.41 -32.84
N ILE A 94 9.51 1.45 -31.51
CA ILE A 94 8.29 1.70 -30.72
C ILE A 94 8.37 3.09 -30.10
N HIS A 95 7.23 3.77 -30.07
CA HIS A 95 7.06 5.06 -29.42
C HIS A 95 6.36 4.88 -28.08
N PHE A 96 6.91 5.48 -27.03
CA PHE A 96 6.32 5.48 -25.70
C PHE A 96 6.19 6.91 -25.19
N ASP A 97 5.07 7.23 -24.53
CA ASP A 97 4.97 8.43 -23.73
C ASP A 97 5.81 8.27 -22.47
N CYS A 98 6.68 9.24 -22.19
CA CYS A 98 7.50 9.31 -20.99
C CYS A 98 7.32 10.65 -20.28
N PHE A 99 7.48 10.63 -18.97
CA PHE A 99 7.41 11.82 -18.13
C PHE A 99 8.77 12.05 -17.48
N LEU A 100 9.35 13.23 -17.70
CA LEU A 100 10.65 13.63 -17.17
C LEU A 100 10.48 14.66 -16.06
N GLN A 101 11.25 14.52 -15.01
CA GLN A 101 11.35 15.48 -13.92
C GLN A 101 12.81 15.81 -13.64
N HIS A 102 13.11 17.10 -13.51
CA HIS A 102 14.41 17.56 -13.02
C HIS A 102 14.42 17.52 -11.50
N THR A 103 15.43 16.86 -10.93
CA THR A 103 15.66 16.74 -9.49
C THR A 103 17.02 17.33 -9.12
N GLU A 104 17.26 17.64 -7.85
CA GLU A 104 18.56 18.18 -7.39
C GLU A 104 19.77 17.27 -7.72
N LYS A 105 19.52 15.97 -7.95
CA LYS A 105 20.55 14.95 -8.21
C LYS A 105 20.62 14.52 -9.69
N GLY A 106 19.89 15.19 -10.58
CA GLY A 106 19.83 14.86 -12.01
C GLY A 106 18.41 14.71 -12.53
N TYR A 107 18.23 13.95 -13.60
CA TYR A 107 16.95 13.74 -14.27
C TYR A 107 16.34 12.39 -13.91
N TRP A 108 15.05 12.40 -13.60
CA TRP A 108 14.23 11.21 -13.40
C TRP A 108 13.25 11.06 -14.54
N GLY A 109 13.19 9.87 -15.13
CA GLY A 109 12.32 9.55 -16.24
C GLY A 109 11.44 8.36 -15.90
N VAL A 110 10.15 8.50 -16.22
CA VAL A 110 9.15 7.48 -15.97
C VAL A 110 8.50 7.05 -17.27
N LEU A 111 8.40 5.75 -17.48
CA LEU A 111 7.72 5.10 -18.60
C LEU A 111 6.48 4.35 -18.06
N PRO A 112 5.29 4.97 -18.07
CA PRO A 112 4.11 4.43 -17.41
C PRO A 112 3.63 3.12 -18.02
N ALA A 113 3.65 3.05 -19.36
CA ALA A 113 3.14 1.91 -20.12
C ALA A 113 3.80 0.57 -19.75
N LEU A 114 5.05 0.63 -19.30
CA LEU A 114 5.82 -0.55 -18.90
C LEU A 114 6.06 -0.61 -17.38
N GLY A 115 5.67 0.43 -16.63
CA GLY A 115 6.01 0.58 -15.21
C GLY A 115 7.52 0.64 -14.97
N LEU A 116 8.26 1.31 -15.87
CA LEU A 116 9.72 1.41 -15.81
C LEU A 116 10.14 2.83 -15.43
N GLU A 117 11.28 2.95 -14.76
CA GLU A 117 11.89 4.22 -14.40
C GLU A 117 13.41 4.20 -14.60
N ALA A 118 13.99 5.37 -14.81
CA ALA A 118 15.44 5.55 -14.87
C ALA A 118 15.85 6.90 -14.27
N LEU A 119 17.08 6.94 -13.76
CA LEU A 119 17.74 8.14 -13.25
C LEU A 119 19.02 8.36 -14.04
N ALA A 120 19.34 9.61 -14.39
CA ALA A 120 20.59 9.97 -15.07
C ALA A 120 21.05 11.37 -14.66
N ALA A 121 22.31 11.71 -14.95
CA ALA A 121 22.85 13.04 -14.62
C ALA A 121 22.31 14.12 -15.57
N ASP A 122 22.10 13.76 -16.84
CA ASP A 122 21.59 14.66 -17.87
C ASP A 122 20.41 14.05 -18.65
N GLU A 123 19.69 14.90 -19.38
CA GLU A 123 18.49 14.49 -20.12
C GLU A 123 18.79 13.53 -21.29
N LYS A 124 19.96 13.66 -21.93
CA LYS A 124 20.34 12.80 -23.06
C LYS A 124 20.68 11.40 -22.58
N GLU A 125 21.45 11.30 -21.51
CA GLU A 125 21.79 10.08 -20.81
C GLU A 125 20.52 9.40 -20.27
N LEU A 126 19.55 10.16 -19.75
CA LEU A 126 18.26 9.62 -19.32
C LEU A 126 17.53 8.94 -20.48
N GLY A 127 17.50 9.57 -21.66
CA GLY A 127 16.92 8.98 -22.87
C GLY A 127 17.56 7.63 -23.23
N LEU A 128 18.90 7.56 -23.20
CA LEU A 128 19.64 6.32 -23.46
C LEU A 128 19.36 5.24 -22.41
N ARG A 129 19.40 5.59 -21.12
CA ARG A 129 19.10 4.65 -20.04
C ARG A 129 17.67 4.12 -20.12
N LEU A 130 16.69 4.96 -20.44
CA LEU A 130 15.32 4.53 -20.64
C LEU A 130 15.21 3.53 -21.81
N GLN A 131 15.89 3.78 -22.94
CA GLN A 131 15.92 2.82 -24.05
C GLN A 131 16.52 1.47 -23.65
N GLU A 132 17.61 1.48 -22.88
CA GLU A 132 18.25 0.25 -22.38
C GLU A 132 17.33 -0.53 -21.45
N VAL A 133 16.70 0.15 -20.49
CA VAL A 133 15.77 -0.46 -19.53
C VAL A 133 14.57 -1.10 -20.26
N VAL A 134 14.05 -0.44 -21.30
CA VAL A 134 13.01 -1.02 -22.16
C VAL A 134 13.49 -2.27 -22.88
N ARG A 135 14.70 -2.25 -23.45
CA ARG A 135 15.28 -3.43 -24.14
C ARG A 135 15.46 -4.62 -23.21
N VAL A 136 15.94 -4.36 -21.98
CA VAL A 136 16.09 -5.40 -20.95
C VAL A 136 14.73 -5.97 -20.55
N GLU A 137 13.70 -5.13 -20.38
CA GLU A 137 12.34 -5.57 -20.07
C GLU A 137 11.77 -6.48 -21.17
N PHE A 138 11.88 -6.06 -22.43
CA PHE A 138 11.38 -6.81 -23.59
C PHE A 138 12.10 -8.16 -23.73
N THR A 139 13.40 -8.20 -23.44
CA THR A 139 14.19 -9.44 -23.45
C THR A 139 13.77 -10.37 -22.31
N THR A 140 13.65 -9.83 -21.09
CA THR A 140 13.31 -10.60 -19.88
C THR A 140 11.92 -11.19 -19.97
N LYS A 141 10.93 -10.42 -20.46
CA LYS A 141 9.56 -10.87 -20.64
C LYS A 141 9.32 -11.60 -21.97
N LYS A 142 10.37 -11.88 -22.74
CA LYS A 142 10.31 -12.58 -24.04
C LYS A 142 9.34 -11.96 -25.04
N ARG A 143 9.08 -10.65 -24.93
CA ARG A 143 8.10 -9.92 -25.77
C ARG A 143 8.50 -9.86 -27.23
N MET A 144 9.76 -10.16 -27.54
CA MET A 144 10.31 -10.26 -28.89
C MET A 144 10.03 -11.60 -29.59
N GLN A 145 9.42 -12.57 -28.90
CA GLN A 145 9.15 -13.89 -29.49
C GLN A 145 7.95 -13.88 -30.45
N ALA A 146 7.04 -12.91 -30.33
CA ALA A 146 5.88 -12.80 -31.19
C ALA A 146 5.47 -11.34 -31.41
N VAL A 147 5.14 -10.99 -32.66
CA VAL A 147 4.67 -9.64 -33.05
C VAL A 147 3.46 -9.19 -32.24
N GLN A 148 2.57 -10.11 -31.87
CA GLN A 148 1.40 -9.81 -31.03
C GLN A 148 1.77 -9.32 -29.63
N GLN A 149 2.90 -9.76 -29.08
CA GLN A 149 3.40 -9.33 -27.77
C GLN A 149 4.12 -7.97 -27.83
N ILE A 150 4.59 -7.59 -29.01
CA ILE A 150 5.15 -6.26 -29.29
C ILE A 150 4.01 -5.24 -29.37
N LEU A 151 2.93 -5.58 -30.09
CA LEU A 151 1.76 -4.71 -30.26
C LEU A 151 1.02 -4.45 -28.95
N SER A 152 0.90 -5.45 -28.07
CA SER A 152 0.23 -5.29 -26.77
C SER A 152 0.96 -4.33 -25.81
N ALA A 153 2.27 -4.16 -25.96
CA ALA A 153 3.06 -3.22 -25.16
C ALA A 153 2.92 -1.75 -25.63
N SER A 154 2.40 -1.52 -26.84
CA SER A 154 2.21 -0.20 -27.45
C SER A 154 0.74 0.23 -27.50
N TRP A 155 -0.19 -0.58 -26.98
CA TRP A 155 -1.64 -0.41 -27.17
C TRP A 155 -2.25 0.51 -26.11
N PHE A 156 -1.90 1.79 -26.12
CA PHE A 156 -2.58 2.83 -25.37
C PHE A 156 -2.72 4.09 -26.24
N GLU A 157 -3.87 4.76 -26.15
CA GLU A 157 -4.20 5.93 -26.98
C GLU A 157 -3.46 7.19 -26.51
N GLY A 158 -3.09 7.22 -25.22
CA GLY A 158 -2.27 8.26 -24.64
C GLY A 158 -2.10 8.08 -23.13
N ALA A 159 -1.07 8.74 -22.59
CA ALA A 159 -0.87 8.87 -21.16
C ALA A 159 -1.01 10.34 -20.73
N ALA A 160 -1.72 10.58 -19.63
CA ALA A 160 -1.86 11.91 -19.03
C ALA A 160 -1.40 11.87 -17.57
N ILE A 161 -0.65 12.88 -17.15
CA ILE A 161 -0.30 13.08 -15.74
C ILE A 161 -1.30 14.03 -15.08
N SER A 162 -1.73 13.68 -13.88
CA SER A 162 -2.61 14.48 -13.02
C SER A 162 -1.92 14.73 -11.69
N SER A 163 -2.08 15.94 -11.16
CA SER A 163 -1.62 16.32 -9.83
C SER A 163 -2.80 16.78 -8.98
N ARG A 164 -2.90 16.28 -7.75
CA ARG A 164 -3.91 16.67 -6.76
C ARG A 164 -3.28 16.91 -5.41
N GLU A 165 -3.81 17.85 -4.64
CA GLU A 165 -3.36 18.02 -3.25
C GLU A 165 -4.09 17.00 -2.36
N ILE A 166 -3.32 16.21 -1.60
CA ILE A 166 -3.84 15.41 -0.49
C ILE A 166 -3.56 16.12 0.83
N GLN A 167 -4.45 15.96 1.80
CA GLN A 167 -4.30 16.53 3.14
C GLN A 167 -3.94 15.43 4.14
N LEU A 168 -2.78 15.56 4.78
CA LEU A 168 -2.33 14.65 5.84
C LEU A 168 -2.31 15.37 7.19
N ASP A 169 -2.80 14.69 8.22
CA ASP A 169 -2.93 15.24 9.57
C ASP A 169 -1.79 14.73 10.44
N PHE A 170 -0.81 15.59 10.71
CA PHE A 170 0.35 15.25 11.53
C PHE A 170 0.05 15.41 13.00
N TYR A 171 0.65 14.55 13.83
CA TYR A 171 0.42 14.53 15.27
C TYR A 171 1.73 14.73 16.02
N SER A 172 1.65 15.32 17.21
CA SER A 172 2.78 15.31 18.14
C SER A 172 2.96 13.91 18.77
N PRO A 173 4.14 13.59 19.35
CA PRO A 173 4.34 12.32 20.05
C PRO A 173 3.34 12.07 21.19
N ALA A 174 2.93 13.14 21.89
CA ALA A 174 1.91 13.06 22.93
C ALA A 174 0.55 12.65 22.35
N GLU A 175 0.14 13.29 21.25
CA GLU A 175 -1.13 13.01 20.55
C GLU A 175 -1.18 11.61 19.94
N LEU A 176 -0.08 11.12 19.36
CA LEU A 176 0.02 9.74 18.86
C LEU A 176 -0.23 8.72 19.97
N THR A 177 0.22 9.04 21.19
CA THR A 177 0.04 8.17 22.35
C THR A 177 -1.43 8.14 22.79
N GLU A 178 -2.12 9.28 22.75
CA GLU A 178 -3.55 9.38 23.02
C GLU A 178 -4.38 8.66 21.96
N LEU A 179 -4.10 8.88 20.67
CA LEU A 179 -4.76 8.23 19.54
C LEU A 179 -4.65 6.69 19.62
N LYS A 180 -3.48 6.17 20.03
CA LYS A 180 -3.28 4.73 20.26
C LYS A 180 -4.06 4.22 21.47
N LYS A 181 -4.18 5.00 22.54
CA LYS A 181 -4.97 4.65 23.73
C LYS A 181 -6.46 4.60 23.41
N GLU A 182 -6.99 5.55 22.65
CA GLU A 182 -8.38 5.57 22.22
C GLU A 182 -8.72 4.37 21.33
N LYS A 183 -7.90 4.09 20.30
CA LYS A 183 -8.11 2.90 19.44
C LYS A 183 -8.06 1.59 20.23
N LYS A 184 -7.16 1.46 21.21
CA LYS A 184 -7.11 0.28 22.10
C LYS A 184 -8.33 0.15 23.00
N ARG A 185 -8.88 1.26 23.49
CA ARG A 185 -10.10 1.25 24.33
C ARG A 185 -11.33 0.74 23.56
N LEU A 186 -11.37 0.89 22.24
CA LEU A 186 -12.51 0.47 21.41
C LEU A 186 -12.52 -1.03 21.04
N LEU A 187 -11.38 -1.73 21.08
CA LEU A 187 -11.33 -3.15 20.70
C LEU A 187 -11.96 -4.06 21.76
N LEU A 188 -11.66 -3.83 23.04
CA LEU A 188 -12.16 -4.66 24.14
C LEU A 188 -13.69 -4.75 24.18
N PRO A 189 -14.45 -3.65 24.06
CA PRO A 189 -15.92 -3.70 24.03
C PRO A 189 -16.54 -4.41 22.82
N GLN A 190 -15.80 -4.55 21.71
CA GLN A 190 -16.30 -5.21 20.50
C GLN A 190 -16.18 -6.73 20.56
N VAL A 191 -15.21 -7.25 21.34
CA VAL A 191 -14.88 -8.69 21.39
C VAL A 191 -15.11 -9.31 22.77
N ALA A 192 -15.37 -8.50 23.78
CA ALA A 192 -15.59 -8.96 25.14
C ALA A 192 -16.56 -8.05 25.90
N GLU A 193 -17.38 -8.66 26.75
CA GLU A 193 -18.23 -7.94 27.69
C GLU A 193 -17.56 -7.87 29.04
N LYS A 194 -17.65 -6.70 29.69
CA LYS A 194 -17.17 -6.55 31.07
C LYS A 194 -18.09 -7.35 31.99
N LEU A 195 -17.55 -8.42 32.57
CA LEU A 195 -18.29 -9.24 33.51
C LEU A 195 -18.50 -8.48 34.84
N VAL A 196 -19.76 -8.26 35.22
CA VAL A 196 -20.14 -7.67 36.52
C VAL A 196 -21.18 -8.58 37.18
N VAL A 197 -20.75 -9.37 38.17
CA VAL A 197 -21.59 -10.38 38.82
C VAL A 197 -21.92 -9.93 40.24
N LYS A 198 -23.21 -9.67 40.52
CA LYS A 198 -23.68 -9.19 41.83
C LYS A 198 -24.25 -10.28 42.74
N LYS A 199 -24.59 -11.44 42.20
CA LYS A 199 -25.25 -12.55 42.92
C LYS A 199 -24.45 -13.84 42.73
N LYS A 200 -24.53 -14.76 43.69
CA LYS A 200 -23.92 -16.10 43.59
C LYS A 200 -24.59 -16.88 42.45
N VAL A 201 -23.79 -17.43 41.54
CA VAL A 201 -24.25 -18.10 40.30
C VAL A 201 -23.91 -19.59 40.31
N ALA A 202 -22.88 -20.03 41.03
CA ALA A 202 -22.51 -21.44 41.16
C ALA A 202 -22.78 -21.98 42.57
N TYR A 203 -23.30 -23.20 42.66
CA TYR A 203 -23.56 -23.92 43.92
C TYR A 203 -22.91 -25.31 43.86
N GLY A 204 -22.32 -25.78 44.97
CA GLY A 204 -21.78 -27.14 45.07
C GLY A 204 -20.50 -27.37 44.27
N ARG A 205 -19.75 -26.30 43.99
CA ARG A 205 -18.48 -26.29 43.23
C ARG A 205 -17.38 -25.51 43.94
N GLU A 206 -17.44 -25.49 45.26
CA GLU A 206 -16.55 -24.72 46.13
C GLU A 206 -15.09 -25.18 46.01
N GLU A 207 -14.84 -26.47 45.82
CA GLU A 207 -13.49 -27.04 45.68
C GLU A 207 -12.82 -26.59 44.38
N GLU A 208 -13.53 -26.68 43.25
CA GLU A 208 -13.01 -26.27 41.95
C GLU A 208 -12.75 -24.76 41.92
N LEU A 209 -13.62 -23.97 42.57
CA LEU A 209 -13.47 -22.52 42.65
C LEU A 209 -12.25 -22.12 43.49
N ALA A 210 -12.05 -22.74 44.66
CA ALA A 210 -10.88 -22.51 45.51
C ALA A 210 -9.57 -22.90 44.79
N TYR A 211 -9.61 -23.97 43.99
CA TYR A 211 -8.47 -24.39 43.17
C TYR A 211 -8.13 -23.35 42.09
N MET A 212 -9.14 -22.82 41.38
CA MET A 212 -8.97 -21.75 40.40
C MET A 212 -8.41 -20.47 41.02
N GLU A 213 -8.95 -20.06 42.16
CA GLU A 213 -8.50 -18.87 42.89
C GLU A 213 -7.01 -18.99 43.28
N ARG A 214 -6.60 -20.15 43.79
CA ARG A 214 -5.21 -20.44 44.16
C ARG A 214 -4.27 -20.33 42.96
N ILE A 215 -4.66 -20.82 41.79
CA ILE A 215 -3.85 -20.75 40.56
C ILE A 215 -3.70 -19.30 40.10
N LEU A 216 -4.79 -18.52 40.06
CA LEU A 216 -4.74 -17.12 39.64
C LEU A 216 -3.89 -16.25 40.57
N LYS A 217 -3.92 -16.53 41.88
CA LYS A 217 -3.11 -15.82 42.89
C LYS A 217 -1.63 -16.23 42.90
N SER A 218 -1.26 -17.31 42.22
CA SER A 218 0.12 -17.79 42.20
C SER A 218 1.07 -16.89 41.39
N ARG A 219 2.37 -17.00 41.67
CA ARG A 219 3.44 -16.28 40.93
C ARG A 219 3.78 -16.92 39.58
N PHE A 220 3.47 -18.19 39.38
CA PHE A 220 3.81 -18.96 38.17
C PHE A 220 2.54 -19.62 37.61
N ASN A 221 2.28 -19.45 36.30
CA ASN A 221 1.12 -20.01 35.56
C ASN A 221 -0.28 -19.51 35.99
N ARG A 222 -0.63 -18.27 35.62
CA ARG A 222 -1.96 -17.66 35.86
C ARG A 222 -3.03 -17.99 34.81
N ASN A 223 -2.80 -19.00 33.98
CA ASN A 223 -3.72 -19.39 32.92
C ASN A 223 -4.43 -20.69 33.33
N ILE A 224 -5.76 -20.71 33.24
CA ILE A 224 -6.59 -21.85 33.61
C ILE A 224 -7.35 -22.32 32.37
N LEU A 225 -7.28 -23.61 32.07
CA LEU A 225 -8.11 -24.26 31.06
C LEU A 225 -9.17 -25.12 31.77
N LEU A 226 -10.45 -24.78 31.56
CA LEU A 226 -11.59 -25.55 32.08
C LEU A 226 -12.10 -26.53 31.02
N VAL A 227 -12.02 -27.82 31.32
CA VAL A 227 -12.48 -28.90 30.41
C VAL A 227 -13.65 -29.65 31.04
N GLY A 228 -14.70 -29.88 30.26
CA GLY A 228 -15.88 -30.63 30.70
C GLY A 228 -17.00 -30.57 29.67
N ALA A 229 -17.98 -31.48 29.78
CA ALA A 229 -19.12 -31.54 28.85
C ALA A 229 -19.90 -30.22 28.78
N SER A 230 -20.60 -29.96 27.67
CA SER A 230 -21.45 -28.77 27.54
C SER A 230 -22.54 -28.75 28.63
N GLY A 231 -22.89 -27.57 29.15
CA GLY A 231 -23.92 -27.42 30.19
C GLY A 231 -23.46 -27.71 31.64
N THR A 232 -22.22 -28.14 31.87
CA THR A 232 -21.68 -28.47 33.21
C THR A 232 -21.38 -27.27 34.12
N GLY A 233 -21.72 -26.05 33.71
CA GLY A 233 -21.50 -24.84 34.52
C GLY A 233 -20.10 -24.21 34.44
N LYS A 234 -19.28 -24.56 33.44
CA LYS A 234 -17.95 -23.94 33.22
C LYS A 234 -17.99 -22.41 33.18
N THR A 235 -18.97 -21.83 32.50
CA THR A 235 -19.17 -20.37 32.45
C THR A 235 -19.58 -19.81 33.81
N ALA A 236 -20.45 -20.52 34.54
CA ALA A 236 -20.89 -20.11 35.88
C ALA A 236 -19.74 -20.11 36.90
N LEU A 237 -18.79 -21.04 36.78
CA LEU A 237 -17.56 -21.03 37.58
C LEU A 237 -16.70 -19.79 37.34
N VAL A 238 -16.51 -19.40 36.08
CA VAL A 238 -15.78 -18.16 35.73
C VAL A 238 -16.51 -16.93 36.30
N TRP A 239 -17.84 -16.91 36.26
CA TRP A 239 -18.63 -15.82 36.79
C TRP A 239 -18.55 -15.71 38.32
N GLU A 240 -18.59 -16.87 38.98
CA GLU A 240 -18.45 -16.95 40.43
C GLU A 240 -17.04 -16.52 40.87
N LEU A 241 -16.00 -16.84 40.10
CA LEU A 241 -14.62 -16.43 40.38
C LEU A 241 -14.41 -14.91 40.29
N VAL A 242 -15.11 -14.22 39.39
CA VAL A 242 -15.04 -12.75 39.28
C VAL A 242 -15.80 -12.05 40.41
N ARG A 243 -16.72 -12.76 41.09
CA ARG A 243 -17.49 -12.23 42.23
C ARG A 243 -16.66 -12.17 43.51
N ILE A 244 -15.73 -13.12 43.70
CA ILE A 244 -14.86 -13.25 44.89
C ILE A 244 -13.68 -12.29 44.80
#